data_AF-A0A950XC05-F1
#
_entry.id   AF-A0A950XC05-F1
#
_cell.length_a   1.000
_cell.length_b   1.000
_cell.length_c   1.000
_cell.angle_alpha   90.00
_cell.angle_beta   90.00
_cell.angle_gamma   90.00
#
_symmetry.space_group_name_H-M   'P 1'
#
loop_
_entity.id
_entity.type
_entity.pdbx_description
1 polymer ?
#
loop_
_entity_poly.entity_id
_entity_poly.type
_entity_poly.pdbx_seq_one_letter_code
_entity_poly.pdbx_strand_id
1 'polypeptide(L)' 'MGIHPTAIIDPKAEISSDAEIGPYCIIGSGVNIGARTRLIAHVYLEGKLTIGEENI' A
#
# COMPACT_ATOMS: atom_id res chain seq x y z
N MET A 1 0.69 6.21 -11.23
CA MET A 1 1.87 5.36 -10.94
C MET A 1 1.37 4.07 -10.34
N GLY A 2 1.98 2.93 -10.64
CA GLY A 2 1.56 1.65 -10.09
C GLY A 2 2.27 1.32 -8.78
N ILE A 3 2.45 0.03 -8.53
CA ILE A 3 3.29 -0.48 -7.45
C ILE A 3 4.76 -0.45 -7.92
N HIS A 4 5.63 0.23 -7.17
CA HIS A 4 7.06 0.26 -7.46
C HIS A 4 7.65 -1.15 -7.29
N PRO A 5 8.54 -1.60 -8.19
CA PRO A 5 9.06 -2.97 -8.17
C PRO A 5 9.87 -3.35 -6.93
N THR A 6 10.32 -2.36 -6.15
CA THR A 6 11.03 -2.60 -4.87
C THR A 6 10.09 -2.65 -3.66
N ALA A 7 8.79 -2.40 -3.84
CA ALA A 7 7.82 -2.57 -2.77
C ALA A 7 7.65 -4.06 -2.47
N ILE A 8 7.59 -4.41 -1.19
CA ILE A 8 7.35 -5.78 -0.73
C ILE A 8 5.92 -5.81 -0.21
N ILE A 9 5.09 -6.63 -0.84
CA ILE A 9 3.65 -6.67 -0.58
C ILE A 9 3.26 -8.12 -0.31
N ASP A 10 2.66 -8.35 0.85
CA ASP A 10 2.05 -9.64 1.17
C ASP A 10 0.90 -9.92 0.18
N PRO A 11 0.80 -11.13 -0.41
CA PRO A 11 -0.27 -11.49 -1.34
C PRO A 11 -1.69 -11.37 -0.77
N LYS A 12 -1.84 -11.29 0.56
CA LYS A 12 -3.12 -11.11 1.25
C LYS A 12 -3.45 -9.64 1.54
N ALA A 13 -2.60 -8.69 1.14
CA ALA A 13 -2.94 -7.28 1.19
C ALA A 13 -3.97 -6.94 0.11
N GLU A 14 -4.96 -6.12 0.46
CA GLU A 14 -5.97 -5.64 -0.48
C GLU A 14 -5.64 -4.18 -0.84
N ILE A 15 -5.30 -3.95 -2.11
CA ILE A 15 -4.86 -2.64 -2.59
C ILE A 15 -5.74 -2.26 -3.78
N SER A 16 -6.35 -1.08 -3.72
CA SER A 16 -7.12 -0.54 -4.85
C SER A 16 -6.26 -0.44 -6.12
N SER A 17 -6.86 -0.67 -7.29
CA SER A 17 -6.16 -0.64 -8.58
C SER A 17 -5.60 0.74 -8.96
N ASP A 18 -6.11 1.80 -8.32
CA ASP A 18 -5.71 3.20 -8.52
C ASP A 18 -4.87 3.76 -7.35
N ALA A 19 -4.49 2.93 -6.38
CA ALA A 19 -3.53 3.31 -5.33
C ALA A 19 -2.10 3.27 -5.87
N GLU A 20 -1.24 4.15 -5.35
CA GLU A 20 0.17 4.23 -5.73
C GLU A 20 1.06 3.78 -4.57
N ILE A 21 1.91 2.78 -4.81
CA ILE A 21 2.84 2.29 -3.78
C ILE A 21 4.25 2.60 -4.25
N GLY A 22 4.91 3.55 -3.60
CA GLY A 22 6.25 3.95 -3.99
C GLY A 22 7.37 3.06 -3.40
N PRO A 23 8.64 3.40 -3.68
CA PRO A 23 9.77 2.52 -3.47
C PRO A 23 9.98 2.12 -2.01
N TYR A 24 10.35 0.85 -1.81
CA TYR A 24 10.71 0.28 -0.51
C TYR A 24 9.59 0.34 0.55
N CYS A 25 8.33 0.51 0.12
CA CYS A 25 7.22 0.29 1.02
C CYS A 25 7.10 -1.20 1.36
N ILE A 26 6.69 -1.50 2.58
CA ILE A 26 6.40 -2.85 3.07
C ILE A 26 4.94 -2.90 3.50
N ILE A 27 4.17 -3.79 2.88
CA ILE A 27 2.74 -3.97 3.16
C ILE A 27 2.52 -5.41 3.60
N GLY A 28 2.19 -5.59 4.88
CA GLY A 28 1.94 -6.89 5.49
C GLY A 28 0.54 -7.44 5.23
N SER A 29 0.32 -8.71 5.60
CA SER A 29 -0.97 -9.39 5.50
C SER A 29 -2.06 -8.66 6.29
N GLY A 30 -3.25 -8.51 5.69
CA GLY A 30 -4.43 -7.92 6.35
C GLY A 30 -4.50 -6.40 6.30
N VAL A 31 -3.60 -5.76 5.55
CA VAL A 31 -3.65 -4.33 5.23
C VAL A 31 -4.61 -4.11 4.05
N ASN A 32 -5.49 -3.12 4.19
CA ASN A 32 -6.42 -2.67 3.15
C ASN A 32 -6.11 -1.21 2.79
N ILE A 33 -5.89 -0.91 1.50
CA ILE A 33 -5.55 0.42 1.01
C ILE A 33 -6.64 0.90 0.04
N GLY A 34 -7.31 1.98 0.42
CA GLY A 34 -8.37 2.62 -0.36
C GLY A 34 -7.88 3.30 -1.64
N ALA A 35 -8.86 3.66 -2.48
CA ALA A 35 -8.65 4.26 -3.78
C ALA A 35 -7.89 5.59 -3.72
N ARG A 36 -7.07 5.87 -4.75
CA ARG A 36 -6.29 7.12 -4.90
C ARG A 36 -5.32 7.43 -3.75
N THR A 37 -5.11 6.50 -2.82
CA THR A 37 -4.11 6.64 -1.75
C THR A 37 -2.71 6.41 -2.30
N ARG A 38 -1.75 7.22 -1.83
CA ARG A 38 -0.37 7.22 -2.32
C ARG A 38 0.58 7.00 -1.15
N LEU A 39 1.26 5.86 -1.10
CA LEU A 39 2.37 5.65 -0.18
C LEU A 39 3.68 6.09 -0.85
N ILE A 40 4.41 7.02 -0.23
CA ILE A 40 5.60 7.61 -0.85
C ILE A 40 6.80 6.67 -0.86
N ALA A 41 7.64 6.65 0.16
CA ALA A 41 8.77 5.75 0.23
C ALA A 41 9.00 5.35 1.67
N HIS A 42 9.50 4.12 1.87
CA HIS A 42 9.81 3.60 3.21
C HIS A 42 8.62 3.58 4.19
N VAL A 43 7.39 3.49 3.69
CA VAL A 43 6.20 3.28 4.52
C VAL A 43 6.13 1.81 4.92
N TYR A 44 5.84 1.55 6.19
CA TYR A 44 5.70 0.20 6.74
C TYR A 44 4.31 0.02 7.34
N LEU A 45 3.51 -0.88 6.79
CA LEU A 45 2.14 -1.18 7.22
C LEU A 45 2.03 -2.67 7.56
N GLU A 46 1.46 -3.01 8.71
CA GLU A 46 1.34 -4.40 9.16
C GLU A 46 0.07 -4.64 9.97
N GLY A 47 -0.42 -5.88 9.94
CA GLY A 47 -1.57 -6.31 10.73
C GLY A 47 -2.91 -5.86 10.15
N LYS A 48 -3.96 -5.91 10.99
CA LYS A 48 -5.32 -5.48 10.64
C LYS A 48 -5.39 -3.96 10.57
N LEU A 49 -5.07 -3.42 9.41
CA LEU A 49 -5.04 -1.97 9.16
C LEU A 49 -5.86 -1.62 7.92
N THR A 50 -6.62 -0.54 8.01
CA THR A 50 -7.37 0.02 6.87
C THR A 50 -6.98 1.47 6.69
N ILE A 51 -6.46 1.80 5.51
CA ILE A 51 -6.26 3.17 5.05
C ILE A 51 -7.42 3.51 4.11
N GLY A 52 -8.06 4.66 4.36
CA GLY A 52 -9.15 5.16 3.53
C GLY A 52 -8.68 5.62 2.14
N GLU A 53 -9.54 6.37 1.47
CA GLU A 53 -9.25 6.91 0.13
C GLU A 53 -8.53 8.26 0.21
N GLU A 54 -7.83 8.63 -0.87
CA GLU A 54 -7.25 9.97 -1.09
C GLU A 54 -6.22 10.43 -0.03
N ASN A 55 -5.46 9.49 0.55
CA ASN A 55 -4.39 9.79 1.51
C ASN A 55 -3.01 9.91 0.85
N ILE A 56 -2.08 10.58 1.54
CA ILE A 56 -0.65 10.67 1.19
C ILE A 56 0.25 10.37 2.39
#